data_AF-A0A662U873-F1
#
_entry.id   AF-A0A662U873-F1
#
_cell.length_a   1.000
_cell.length_b   1.000
_cell.length_c   1.000
_cell.angle_alpha   90.00
_cell.angle_beta   90.00
_cell.angle_gamma   90.00
#
_symmetry.space_group_name_H-M   'P 1'
#
loop_
_entity.id
_entity.type
_entity.pdbx_description
1 polymer ?
#
loop_
_entity_poly.entity_id
_entity_poly.type
_entity_poly.pdbx_seq_one_letter_code
_entity_poly.pdbx_strand_id
1 'polypeptide(L)'
;MANECSCLDERRVEYLKTMKDLAISVSGPTRLVTQAYWGPAYGDDTSIRANLDVLAFNLYFGVFYGRVEDLDTTLKRLGEMYPDKPIIISEFG
;
A
#
# COMPACT_ATOMS: atom_id res chain seq x y z
N MET A 1 -5.49 4.54 -5.68
CA MET A 1 -6.45 5.34 -4.87
C MET A 1 -5.77 6.54 -4.23
N ALA A 2 -4.61 6.37 -3.59
CA ALA A 2 -3.78 7.47 -3.10
C ALA A 2 -2.30 7.14 -3.31
N ASN A 3 -1.43 8.15 -3.24
CA ASN A 3 0.03 8.00 -3.29
C ASN A 3 0.66 8.77 -2.12
N GLU A 4 1.45 8.08 -1.28
CA GLU A 4 2.27 8.64 -0.19
C GLU A 4 1.52 9.52 0.83
N CYS A 5 0.20 9.37 0.91
CA CYS A 5 -0.64 10.10 1.85
C CYS A 5 -0.54 9.47 3.25
N SER A 6 0.42 9.91 4.06
CA SER A 6 0.71 9.36 5.38
C SER A 6 -0.22 9.95 6.44
N CYS A 7 -1.31 9.25 6.79
CA CYS A 7 -2.20 9.62 7.90
C CYS A 7 -3.00 8.40 8.38
N LEU A 8 -3.10 8.20 9.70
CA LEU A 8 -3.84 7.07 10.30
C LEU A 8 -5.28 7.45 10.73
N ASP A 9 -5.73 8.66 10.35
CA ASP A 9 -7.07 9.15 10.66
C ASP A 9 -8.16 8.34 9.95
N GLU A 10 -9.25 8.07 10.66
CA GLU A 10 -10.42 7.33 10.15
C GLU A 10 -10.98 7.91 8.84
N ARG A 11 -10.90 9.23 8.68
CA ARG A 11 -11.37 9.91 7.46
C ARG A 11 -10.62 9.45 6.21
N ARG A 12 -9.36 9.02 6.34
CA ARG A 12 -8.61 8.43 5.22
C ARG A 12 -9.17 7.06 4.84
N VAL A 13 -9.50 6.23 5.82
CA VAL A 13 -10.10 4.91 5.56
C VAL A 13 -11.45 5.06 4.87
N GLU A 14 -12.28 6.00 5.32
CA GLU A 14 -13.56 6.31 4.69
C GLU A 14 -13.39 6.85 3.26
N TYR A 15 -12.42 7.74 3.04
CA TYR A 15 -12.06 8.22 1.72
C TYR A 15 -11.65 7.07 0.78
N LEU A 16 -10.79 6.16 1.24
CA LEU A 16 -10.34 5.01 0.44
C LEU A 16 -11.49 4.07 0.08
N LYS A 17 -12.43 3.83 1.00
CA LYS A 17 -13.66 3.06 0.75
C LYS A 17 -14.51 3.72 -0.33
N THR A 18 -14.75 5.03 -0.18
CA THR A 18 -15.52 5.82 -1.16
C THR A 18 -14.89 5.75 -2.55
N MET A 19 -13.56 5.89 -2.64
CA MET A 19 -12.84 5.80 -3.91
C MET A 19 -12.89 4.39 -4.52
N LYS A 20 -12.80 3.34 -3.70
CA LYS A 20 -12.99 1.96 -4.15
C LYS A 20 -14.39 1.74 -4.72
N ASP A 21 -15.42 2.16 -3.98
CA ASP A 21 -16.82 1.97 -4.40
C ASP A 21 -17.11 2.73 -5.70
N LEU A 22 -16.56 3.93 -5.86
CA LEU A 22 -16.64 4.69 -7.10
C LEU A 22 -15.90 4.00 -8.26
N ALA A 23 -14.71 3.47 -8.01
CA ALA A 23 -13.97 2.73 -9.04
C ALA A 23 -14.74 1.49 -9.51
N ILE A 24 -15.37 0.76 -8.58
CA ILE A 24 -16.20 -0.42 -8.88
C ILE A 24 -17.48 -0.01 -9.62
N SER A 25 -18.13 1.10 -9.26
CA SER A 25 -19.37 1.53 -9.92
C SER A 25 -19.14 1.93 -11.39
N VAL A 26 -17.97 2.49 -11.70
CA VAL A 26 -17.60 2.88 -13.07
C VAL A 26 -17.07 1.70 -13.88
N SER A 27 -16.23 0.86 -13.28
CA SER A 27 -15.45 -0.16 -14.00
C SER A 27 -15.96 -1.60 -13.85
N GLY A 28 -16.98 -1.81 -13.01
CA GLY A 28 -17.41 -3.12 -12.53
C GLY A 28 -16.39 -3.75 -11.55
N PRO A 29 -16.72 -4.89 -10.92
CA PRO A 29 -15.85 -5.54 -9.93
C PRO A 29 -14.73 -6.38 -10.57
N THR A 30 -14.23 -5.99 -11.76
CA THR A 30 -13.29 -6.79 -12.56
C THR A 30 -11.84 -6.28 -12.47
N ARG A 31 -11.61 -5.13 -11.85
CA ARG A 31 -10.29 -4.50 -11.71
C ARG A 31 -9.93 -4.38 -10.24
N LEU A 32 -8.69 -4.71 -9.92
CA LEU A 32 -8.14 -4.59 -8.58
C LEU A 32 -7.83 -3.13 -8.24
N VAL A 33 -7.95 -2.79 -6.96
CA VAL A 33 -7.68 -1.45 -6.44
C VAL A 33 -6.59 -1.47 -5.36
N THR A 34 -5.80 -0.40 -5.31
CA THR A 34 -4.68 -0.25 -4.38
C THR A 34 -4.42 1.23 -4.02
N GLN A 35 -3.55 1.47 -3.05
CA GLN A 35 -2.87 2.75 -2.80
C GLN A 35 -1.38 2.46 -2.58
N ALA A 36 -0.54 3.48 -2.79
CA ALA A 36 0.90 3.38 -2.56
C ALA A 36 1.32 4.08 -1.26
N TYR A 37 2.04 3.37 -0.41
CA TYR A 37 2.61 3.87 0.84
C TYR A 37 4.00 4.46 0.64
N TRP A 38 4.36 5.45 1.47
CA TRP A 38 5.73 5.88 1.59
C TRP A 38 6.50 4.93 2.52
N GLY A 39 7.51 4.25 1.98
CA GLY A 39 8.39 3.36 2.72
C GLY A 39 7.67 2.07 3.09
N PRO A 40 8.23 1.27 4.00
CA PRO A 40 7.55 0.04 4.44
C PRO A 40 6.29 0.31 5.28
N ALA A 41 6.06 1.56 5.71
CA ALA A 41 4.86 2.03 6.42
C ALA A 41 4.34 1.06 7.50
N TYR A 42 5.26 0.49 8.30
CA TYR A 42 4.89 -0.49 9.32
C TYR A 42 3.86 0.11 10.29
N GLY A 43 2.70 -0.56 10.39
CA GLY A 43 1.59 -0.13 11.26
C GLY A 43 0.52 0.71 10.56
N ASP A 44 0.70 1.09 9.29
CA ASP A 44 -0.37 1.68 8.49
C ASP A 44 -1.23 0.58 7.84
N ASP A 45 -2.33 0.23 8.50
CA ASP A 45 -3.28 -0.78 8.05
C ASP A 45 -4.44 -0.21 7.21
N THR A 46 -4.35 1.04 6.75
CA THR A 46 -5.49 1.72 6.10
C THR A 46 -5.99 1.00 4.85
N SER A 47 -5.11 0.36 4.06
CA SER A 47 -5.52 -0.49 2.93
C SER A 47 -6.29 -1.73 3.38
N ILE A 48 -5.92 -2.32 4.52
CA ILE A 48 -6.61 -3.50 5.08
C ILE A 48 -7.99 -3.09 5.58
N ARG A 49 -8.07 -1.99 6.33
CA ARG A 49 -9.33 -1.46 6.89
C ARG A 49 -10.29 -0.93 5.81
N ALA A 50 -9.74 -0.41 4.71
CA ALA A 50 -10.51 -0.03 3.52
C ALA A 50 -10.79 -1.22 2.57
N ASN A 51 -10.30 -2.42 2.91
CA ASN A 51 -10.42 -3.64 2.11
C ASN A 51 -9.96 -3.45 0.65
N LEU A 52 -8.81 -2.82 0.44
CA LEU A 52 -8.19 -2.77 -0.89
C LEU A 52 -7.57 -4.13 -1.25
N ASP A 53 -7.41 -4.40 -2.53
CA ASP A 53 -7.08 -5.75 -3.02
C ASP A 53 -5.58 -6.06 -2.93
N VAL A 54 -4.74 -5.04 -3.17
CA VAL A 54 -3.28 -5.15 -3.26
C VAL A 54 -2.62 -4.08 -2.39
N LEU A 55 -1.50 -4.41 -1.75
CA LEU A 55 -0.66 -3.44 -1.04
C LEU A 55 0.44 -2.94 -1.98
N ALA A 56 0.67 -1.63 -2.05
CA ALA A 56 1.77 -1.07 -2.83
C ALA A 56 2.67 -0.18 -1.98
N PHE A 57 3.99 -0.30 -2.14
CA PHE A 57 4.98 0.45 -1.37
C PHE A 57 5.99 1.13 -2.29
N ASN A 58 6.30 2.39 -1.98
CA ASN A 58 7.38 3.13 -2.60
C ASN A 58 8.65 2.95 -1.76
N LEU A 59 9.63 2.21 -2.28
CA LEU A 59 10.83 1.80 -1.54
C LEU A 59 12.12 2.33 -2.18
N TYR A 60 12.77 3.28 -1.51
CA TYR A 60 13.99 3.98 -1.97
C TYR A 60 15.21 3.68 -1.08
N PHE A 61 15.38 2.39 -0.76
CA PHE A 61 16.51 1.90 0.04
C PHE A 61 17.85 2.15 -0.67
N GLY A 62 18.77 2.84 0.00
CA GLY A 62 20.06 3.22 -0.57
C GLY A 62 20.07 4.56 -1.34
N VAL A 63 18.91 5.20 -1.49
CA VAL A 63 18.80 6.56 -2.06
C VAL A 63 18.32 7.57 -1.03
N PHE A 64 17.12 7.39 -0.49
CA PHE A 64 16.56 8.32 0.49
C PHE A 64 16.68 7.84 1.93
N TYR A 65 16.77 6.52 2.16
CA TYR A 65 16.87 5.94 3.50
C TYR A 65 17.50 4.55 3.47
N GLY A 66 17.97 4.08 4.63
CA GLY A 66 18.57 2.75 4.79
C GLY A 66 19.70 2.47 3.80
N ARG A 67 19.99 1.19 3.61
CA ARG A 67 20.94 0.68 2.61
C ARG A 67 20.21 -0.25 1.65
N VAL A 68 20.77 -0.46 0.46
CA VAL A 68 20.19 -1.34 -0.57
C VAL A 68 19.93 -2.75 -0.02
N GLU A 69 20.79 -3.26 0.86
CA GLU A 69 20.64 -4.59 1.47
C GLU A 69 19.41 -4.71 2.40
N ASP A 70 18.90 -3.59 2.91
CA ASP A 70 17.75 -3.57 3.80
C ASP A 70 16.43 -3.85 3.03
N LEU A 71 16.44 -3.77 1.68
CA LEU A 71 15.31 -4.11 0.82
C LEU A 71 14.91 -5.58 0.98
N ASP A 72 15.86 -6.52 0.91
CA ASP A 72 15.57 -7.97 1.01
C ASP A 72 14.90 -8.33 2.33
N THR A 73 15.43 -7.78 3.43
CA THR A 73 14.85 -8.00 4.77
C THR A 73 13.46 -7.40 4.88
N THR A 74 13.25 -6.23 4.27
CA THR A 74 11.94 -5.55 4.25
C THR A 74 10.91 -6.33 3.44
N LEU A 75 11.27 -6.84 2.26
CA LEU A 75 10.36 -7.64 1.42
C LEU A 75 9.93 -8.93 2.12
N LYS A 76 10.86 -9.64 2.77
CA LYS A 76 10.56 -10.84 3.57
C LYS A 76 9.60 -10.52 4.70
N ARG A 77 9.88 -9.46 5.47
CA ARG A 77 9.02 -9.05 6.58
C ARG A 77 7.62 -8.64 6.13
N LEU A 78 7.50 -7.91 5.02
CA LEU A 78 6.20 -7.55 4.45
C LEU A 78 5.40 -8.80 4.03
N GLY A 79 6.06 -9.78 3.40
CA GLY A 79 5.44 -11.06 3.06
C GLY A 79 4.97 -11.86 4.27
N GLU A 80 5.73 -11.86 5.36
CA GLU A 80 5.34 -12.50 6.64
C GLU A 80 4.18 -11.78 7.33
N MET A 81 4.14 -10.44 7.28
CA MET A 81 3.09 -9.63 7.89
C MET A 81 1.75 -9.74 7.14
N TYR A 82 1.79 -9.91 5.83
CA TYR A 82 0.60 -9.92 4.97
C TYR A 82 0.58 -11.14 4.04
N PRO A 83 0.52 -12.38 4.57
CA PRO A 83 0.68 -13.59 3.78
C PRO A 83 -0.41 -13.79 2.72
N ASP A 84 -1.60 -13.21 2.93
CA ASP A 84 -2.77 -13.38 2.06
C ASP A 84 -3.04 -12.17 1.13
N LYS A 85 -2.17 -11.15 1.14
CA LYS A 85 -2.33 -9.94 0.31
C LYS A 85 -1.19 -9.84 -0.70
N PRO A 86 -1.49 -9.73 -2.01
CA PRO A 86 -0.46 -9.41 -2.99
C PRO A 86 0.23 -8.08 -2.66
N ILE A 87 1.54 -8.03 -2.89
CA ILE A 87 2.38 -6.86 -2.63
C ILE A 87 3.03 -6.41 -3.94
N ILE A 88 3.01 -5.11 -4.20
CA ILE A 88 3.69 -4.44 -5.32
C ILE A 88 4.69 -3.43 -4.76
N ILE A 89 5.87 -3.36 -5.36
CA ILE A 89 6.77 -2.22 -5.18
C ILE A 89 6.46 -1.25 -6.32
N SER A 90 5.72 -0.19 -6.03
CA SER A 90 5.21 0.75 -7.03
C SER A 90 6.28 1.73 -7.50
N GLU A 91 7.20 2.08 -6.61
CA GLU A 91 8.34 2.92 -6.92
C GLU A 91 9.59 2.37 -6.23
N PHE A 92 10.71 2.43 -6.95
CA PHE A 92 12.05 2.15 -6.45
C PHE A 92 13.05 2.96 -7.26
N GLY A 93 14.19 3.27 -6.66
CA GLY A 93 15.21 4.10 -7.27
C GLY A 93 16.35 4.35 -6.32
#